data_AF-A0A2N3ASZ0-F1
#
_entry.id   AF-A0A2N3ASZ0-F1
#
_cell.length_a   1.000
_cell.length_b   1.000
_cell.length_c   1.000
_cell.angle_alpha   90.00
_cell.angle_beta   90.00
_cell.angle_gamma   90.00
#
_symmetry.space_group_name_H-M   'P 1'
#
loop_
_entity.id
_entity.type
_entity.pdbx_description
1 polymer ?
#
loop_
_entity_poly.entity_id
_entity_poly.type
_entity_poly.pdbx_seq_one_letter_code
_entity_poly.pdbx_strand_id
1 'polypeptide(L)' 'MLSPKRTKFRKQFKGRIHGEAKGGFDLNFGEYGLKAVEPERVTARQIEAARRA' A
#
# COMPACT_ATOMS: atom_id res chain seq x y z
N MET A 1 -8.18 -9.99 -6.72
CA MET A 1 -6.85 -9.45 -6.36
C MET A 1 -6.62 -8.17 -7.14
N LEU A 2 -6.20 -7.09 -6.48
CA LEU A 2 -6.02 -5.79 -7.11
C LEU A 2 -4.76 -5.79 -7.99
N SER A 3 -4.91 -5.49 -9.27
CA SER A 3 -3.80 -5.27 -10.20
C SER A 3 -4.18 -4.21 -11.25
N PRO A 4 -3.22 -3.45 -11.79
CA PRO A 4 -3.50 -2.47 -12.85
C PRO A 4 -3.98 -3.17 -14.13
N LYS A 5 -4.97 -2.58 -14.81
CA LYS A 5 -5.52 -3.10 -16.07
C LYS A 5 -4.49 -3.14 -17.20
N ARG A 6 -3.55 -2.19 -17.26
CA ARG A 6 -2.49 -2.12 -18.27
C ARG A 6 -1.24 -1.48 -17.67
N THR A 7 -0.07 -2.10 -17.87
CA THR A 7 1.24 -1.52 -17.53
C THR A 7 2.06 -1.29 -18.79
N LYS A 8 2.83 -0.19 -18.84
CA LYS A 8 3.73 0.10 -19.97
C LYS A 8 4.86 -0.93 -20.09
N PHE A 9 5.39 -1.37 -18.94
CA PHE A 9 6.44 -2.38 -18.84
C PHE A 9 6.02 -3.50 -17.89
N ARG A 10 6.41 -4.75 -18.21
CA ARG A 10 6.07 -5.94 -17.42
C ARG A 10 6.99 -6.20 -16.23
N LYS A 11 8.24 -5.73 -16.30
CA LYS A 11 9.26 -5.92 -15.26
C LYS A 11 9.70 -4.56 -14.72
N GLN A 12 9.93 -4.49 -13.42
CA GLN A 12 10.35 -3.27 -12.72
C GLN A 12 11.47 -3.62 -11.74
N PHE A 13 12.34 -2.66 -11.45
CA PHE A 13 13.28 -2.78 -10.35
C PHE A 13 12.53 -2.75 -9.02
N LYS A 14 13.04 -3.50 -8.03
CA LYS A 14 12.40 -3.58 -6.71
C LYS A 14 12.30 -2.20 -6.06
N GLY A 15 13.34 -1.37 -6.17
CA GLY A 15 13.45 -0.09 -5.45
C GLY A 15 13.73 -0.28 -3.95
N ARG A 16 14.05 0.81 -3.26
CA ARG A 16 14.31 0.84 -1.81
C ARG A 16 13.10 1.37 -1.06
N ILE A 17 12.86 0.85 0.14
CA ILE A 17 11.79 1.31 1.03
C ILE A 17 12.49 1.69 2.33
N HIS A 18 12.65 2.99 2.54
CA HIS A 18 13.26 3.56 3.73
C HIS A 18 12.74 4.98 3.92
N GLY A 19 12.80 5.47 5.15
CA GLY A 19 12.35 6.82 5.51
C GLY A 19 10.84 6.93 5.67
N GLU A 20 10.38 8.17 5.74
CA GLU A 20 9.01 8.51 6.10
C GLU A 20 8.09 8.62 4.87
N ALA A 21 6.78 8.49 5.12
CA ALA A 21 5.78 8.66 4.08
C ALA A 21 5.74 10.12 3.58
N LYS A 22 5.81 10.32 2.27
CA LYS A 22 5.72 11.66 1.66
C LYS A 22 4.34 12.32 1.81
N GLY A 23 3.28 11.52 2.02
CA GLY A 23 1.91 12.00 2.14
C GLY A 23 0.92 10.88 2.47
N GLY A 24 -0.33 11.25 2.78
CA GLY A 24 -1.37 10.30 3.17
C GLY A 24 -1.23 9.79 4.61
N PHE A 25 -0.65 10.60 5.50
CA PHE A 25 -0.47 10.29 6.92
C PHE A 25 -1.59 10.83 7.82
N ASP A 26 -2.51 11.63 7.26
CA ASP A 26 -3.71 12.14 7.91
C ASP A 26 -4.96 11.39 7.43
N LEU A 27 -6.00 11.37 8.28
CA LEU A 27 -7.27 10.73 7.96
C LEU A 27 -8.13 11.65 7.08
N ASN A 28 -8.28 11.31 5.80
CA ASN A 28 -9.08 12.10 4.85
C ASN A 28 -10.59 11.78 4.91
N PHE A 29 -10.94 10.54 5.30
CA PHE A 29 -12.33 10.06 5.31
C PHE A 29 -12.56 9.14 6.51
N GLY A 30 -13.78 9.17 7.05
CA GLY A 30 -14.18 8.39 8.21
C GLY A 30 -13.72 9.00 9.53
N GLU A 31 -14.02 8.32 10.63
CA GLU A 31 -13.70 8.78 12.00
C GLU A 31 -12.46 8.05 12.57
N TYR A 32 -12.16 6.85 12.07
CA TYR A 32 -11.06 6.01 12.54
C TYR A 32 -10.22 5.47 11.38
N GLY A 33 -8.93 5.27 11.62
CA GLY A 33 -8.00 4.70 10.65
C GLY A 33 -6.83 3.98 11.30
N LEU A 34 -6.06 3.27 10.48
CA LEU A 34 -4.89 2.50 10.91
C LEU A 34 -3.62 3.05 10.24
N LYS A 35 -2.63 3.43 11.06
CA LYS A 35 -1.35 3.98 10.59
C LYS A 35 -0.23 2.96 10.78
N ALA A 36 0.55 2.75 9.72
CA ALA A 36 1.75 1.93 9.78
C ALA A 36 2.87 2.69 10.51
N VAL A 37 3.60 1.97 11.39
CA VAL A 37 4.77 2.49 12.11
C VAL A 37 6.07 2.09 11.41
N GLU A 38 6.03 1.05 10.58
CA GLU A 38 7.20 0.47 9.91
C GLU A 38 7.02 0.41 8.38
N PRO A 39 8.11 0.55 7.61
CA PRO A 39 8.09 0.41 6.17
C PRO A 39 8.10 -1.06 5.73
N GLU A 40 7.12 -1.49 4.94
CA GLU A 40 7.11 -2.85 4.36
C GLU A 40 6.33 -2.90 3.02
N ARG A 41 6.51 -3.96 2.23
CA ARG A 41 5.75 -4.22 1.00
C ARG A 41 4.45 -4.94 1.30
N VAL A 42 3.33 -4.28 1.03
CA VAL A 42 2.01 -4.89 1.16
C VAL A 42 1.55 -5.49 -0.16
N THR A 43 1.15 -6.76 -0.14
CA THR A 43 0.65 -7.50 -1.31
C THR A 43 -0.87 -7.41 -1.44
N ALA A 44 -1.38 -7.58 -2.66
CA ALA A 44 -2.82 -7.57 -2.91
C ALA A 44 -3.62 -8.65 -2.15
N ARG A 45 -2.98 -9.76 -1.75
CA ARG A 45 -3.63 -10.80 -0.94
C ARG A 45 -3.80 -10.37 0.51
N GLN A 46 -2.79 -9.70 1.08
CA GLN A 46 -2.84 -9.20 2.46
C GLN A 46 -3.92 -8.12 2.62
N ILE A 47 -4.03 -7.19 1.65
CA ILE A 47 -5.07 -6.15 1.66
C ILE A 47 -6.47 -6.79 1.67
N GLU A 48 -6.69 -7.78 0.80
CA GLU A 48 -7.99 -8.42 0.70
C GLU A 48 -8.33 -9.29 1.91
N ALA A 49 -7.33 -9.91 2.56
CA ALA A 49 -7.51 -10.60 3.81
C ALA A 49 -7.92 -9.63 4.92
N ALA A 50 -7.21 -8.50 5.07
CA ALA A 50 -7.54 -7.48 6.07
C ALA A 50 -8.92 -6.83 5.84
N ARG A 51 -9.35 -6.66 4.58
CA ARG A 51 -10.67 -6.12 4.25
C ARG A 51 -11.83 -7.06 4.62
N ARG A 52 -11.59 -8.38 4.57
CA ARG A 52 -12.61 -9.39 4.89
C ARG A 52 -12.66 -9.78 6.36
N ALA A 53 -11.55 -9.56 7.07
CA ALA A 53 -11.39 -9.89 8.48
C ALA A 53 -12.37 -9.10 9.36
#